data_AF-A0A438K0Y1-F1
#
_entry.id   AF-A0A438K0Y1-F1
#
_cell.length_a   1.000
_cell.length_b   1.000
_cell.length_c   1.000
_cell.angle_alpha   90.00
_cell.angle_beta   90.00
_cell.angle_gamma   90.00
#
_symmetry.space_group_name_H-M   'P 1'
#
loop_
_entity.id
_entity.type
_entity.pdbx_description
1 polymer ?
#
loop_
_entity_poly.entity_id
_entity_poly.type
_entity_poly.pdbx_seq_one_letter_code
_entity_poly.pdbx_strand_id
1 'polypeptide(L)'
;MTPERIQMSIGGERLENVIGRKEEEELPEFEAGAFEVDAGERFGQRKLVDEEFLNRFVPQGAISRHTMRGLLDSIRLVGSSEFKCDQLTPFYFQKVKKIPVDNFIMDLYFQWIEEPTLLVTRFEYANLFHTFTDWYSAYVASRVTGLPNRPHLVFIDGHCRVFLVPLGYETALFKGLSENINCHGAFAHDLWQNPDDLKTARLSEFGEMIRAAFGFPVGRHRVLKPASGHNILFVRREDYVAHPRHGGKVESRLSNEQEVFDSLKNWASNYLECKINLVDGLFAHMPMKEQVRAIQDASVIIGAHGAGLTHIISARPKTVILEIISSLYRRPHFALISSGKAWSIMPLILMDHMLILEWLLISLTA
;
A
#
# COMPACT_ATOMS: atom_id res chain seq x y z
N MET A 1 -24.00 2.89 -6.80
CA MET A 1 -22.94 3.71 -7.46
C MET A 1 -23.33 3.78 -8.92
N THR A 2 -23.40 4.97 -9.50
CA THR A 2 -23.74 5.19 -10.91
C THR A 2 -22.48 5.57 -11.69
N PRO A 3 -21.83 4.62 -12.39
CA PRO A 3 -20.53 4.85 -13.02
C PRO A 3 -20.52 6.01 -14.03
N GLU A 4 -21.64 6.25 -14.73
CA GLU A 4 -21.77 7.32 -15.71
C GLU A 4 -21.66 8.73 -15.09
N ARG A 5 -21.85 8.85 -13.78
CA ARG A 5 -21.72 10.08 -12.99
C ARG A 5 -20.33 10.24 -12.36
N ILE A 6 -19.38 9.37 -12.71
CA ILE A 6 -18.00 9.39 -12.22
C ILE A 6 -17.09 9.59 -13.43
N GLN A 7 -16.40 10.72 -13.47
CA GLN A 7 -15.48 11.05 -14.56
C GLN A 7 -14.04 10.93 -14.10
N MET A 8 -13.21 10.18 -14.82
CA MET A 8 -11.82 9.91 -14.47
C MET A 8 -11.04 9.32 -15.64
N SER A 9 -9.71 9.31 -15.58
CA SER A 9 -8.91 8.58 -16.57
C SER A 9 -9.21 7.08 -16.52
N ILE A 10 -9.03 6.40 -17.66
CA ILE A 10 -9.35 4.97 -17.82
C ILE A 10 -8.42 4.10 -16.94
N GLY A 11 -7.21 4.57 -16.70
CA GLY A 11 -6.17 3.84 -15.99
C GLY A 11 -5.64 2.64 -16.74
N GLY A 12 -4.58 2.05 -16.17
CA GLY A 12 -3.81 0.97 -16.81
C GLY A 12 -3.22 1.36 -18.17
N GLU A 13 -3.12 2.65 -18.46
CA GLU A 13 -2.47 3.20 -19.63
C GLU A 13 -0.95 3.14 -19.43
N ARG A 14 -0.20 2.98 -20.52
CA ARG A 14 1.26 3.03 -20.45
C ARG A 14 1.69 4.43 -20.03
N LEU A 15 2.62 4.50 -19.08
CA LEU A 15 3.07 5.76 -18.51
C LEU A 15 3.56 6.74 -19.59
N GLU A 16 4.32 6.25 -20.56
CA GLU A 16 4.82 7.03 -21.70
C GLU A 16 3.72 7.73 -22.52
N ASN A 17 2.49 7.21 -22.51
CA ASN A 17 1.36 7.77 -23.26
C ASN A 17 0.59 8.84 -22.48
N VAL A 18 0.85 8.96 -21.19
CA VAL A 18 0.05 9.80 -20.28
C VAL A 18 0.90 10.88 -19.61
N ILE A 19 2.23 10.86 -19.77
CA ILE A 19 3.14 11.93 -19.31
C ILE A 19 2.65 13.31 -19.78
N GLY A 20 2.61 14.26 -18.85
CA GLY A 20 2.15 15.63 -19.02
C GLY A 20 0.71 15.88 -18.56
N ARG A 21 -0.08 14.84 -18.28
CA ARG A 21 -1.46 15.01 -17.77
C ARG A 21 -1.48 15.74 -16.43
N LYS A 22 -2.49 16.58 -16.26
CA LYS A 22 -2.72 17.31 -15.00
C LYS A 22 -3.53 16.48 -14.00
N GLU A 23 -3.58 16.94 -12.75
CA GLU A 23 -4.37 16.31 -11.68
C GLU A 23 -5.86 16.24 -12.02
N GLU A 24 -6.36 17.23 -12.76
CA GLU A 24 -7.77 17.27 -13.16
C GLU A 24 -8.15 16.14 -14.12
N GLU A 25 -7.18 15.63 -14.89
CA GLU A 25 -7.38 14.57 -15.89
C GLU A 25 -7.31 13.17 -15.27
N GLU A 26 -6.58 13.00 -14.15
CA GLU A 26 -6.32 11.70 -13.53
C GLU A 26 -7.24 11.40 -12.33
N LEU A 27 -7.60 12.44 -11.55
CA LEU A 27 -8.42 12.27 -10.36
C LEU A 27 -9.91 12.17 -10.70
N PRO A 28 -10.70 11.42 -9.89
CA PRO A 28 -12.13 11.31 -10.12
C PRO A 28 -12.88 12.63 -9.85
N GLU A 29 -13.83 12.92 -10.73
CA GLU A 29 -14.92 13.87 -10.54
C GLU A 29 -16.21 13.13 -10.28
N PHE A 30 -17.00 13.65 -9.34
CA PHE A 30 -18.27 13.05 -8.95
C PHE A 30 -19.40 14.03 -9.23
N GLU A 31 -20.30 13.63 -10.13
CA GLU A 31 -21.57 14.34 -10.31
C GLU A 31 -22.52 13.99 -9.16
N ALA A 32 -23.46 14.88 -8.86
CA ALA A 32 -24.41 14.65 -7.79
C ALA A 32 -25.28 13.40 -8.06
N GLY A 33 -25.31 12.49 -7.11
CA GLY A 33 -25.93 11.17 -7.26
C GLY A 33 -25.00 10.13 -7.89
N ALA A 34 -23.68 10.36 -7.98
CA ALA A 34 -22.71 9.31 -8.30
C ALA A 34 -22.81 8.12 -7.32
N PHE A 35 -23.20 8.42 -6.08
CA PHE A 35 -23.57 7.43 -5.09
C PHE A 35 -24.96 7.71 -4.57
N GLU A 36 -25.72 6.64 -4.37
CA GLU A 36 -27.06 6.69 -3.82
C GLU A 36 -27.11 5.68 -2.67
N VAL A 37 -27.88 6.00 -1.64
CA VAL A 37 -28.16 5.14 -0.49
C VAL A 37 -29.67 5.06 -0.33
N ASP A 38 -30.19 3.84 -0.26
CA ASP A 38 -31.61 3.61 0.01
C ASP A 38 -31.95 4.06 1.44
N ALA A 39 -32.88 5.01 1.54
CA ALA A 39 -33.35 5.58 2.80
C ALA A 39 -34.74 5.06 3.22
N GLY A 40 -35.29 4.06 2.52
CA GLY A 40 -36.56 3.42 2.83
C GLY A 40 -37.77 4.04 2.14
N GLU A 41 -38.95 3.46 2.39
CA GLU A 41 -40.21 3.93 1.82
C GLU A 41 -40.61 5.30 2.38
N ARG A 42 -41.02 6.23 1.49
CA ARG A 42 -41.43 7.62 1.77
C ARG A 42 -40.30 8.64 1.97
N PHE A 43 -39.08 8.29 1.57
CA PHE A 43 -37.98 9.25 1.57
C PHE A 43 -37.89 10.00 0.24
N GLY A 44 -37.82 11.33 0.29
CA GLY A 44 -37.55 12.18 -0.88
C GLY A 44 -36.05 12.30 -1.15
N GLN A 45 -35.67 12.72 -2.36
CA GLN A 45 -34.27 12.90 -2.73
C GLN A 45 -33.61 14.03 -1.95
N ARG A 46 -32.51 13.74 -1.25
CA ARG A 46 -31.65 14.76 -0.60
C ARG A 46 -30.19 14.34 -0.57
N LYS A 47 -29.27 15.28 -0.37
CA LYS A 47 -27.85 14.94 -0.10
C LYS A 47 -27.71 14.24 1.25
N LEU A 48 -26.75 13.30 1.35
CA LEU A 48 -26.42 12.64 2.61
C LEU A 48 -25.78 13.61 3.62
N VAL A 49 -24.92 14.50 3.11
CA VAL A 49 -24.19 15.50 3.89
C VAL A 49 -24.41 16.89 3.31
N ASP A 50 -24.35 17.91 4.15
CA ASP A 50 -24.41 19.31 3.74
C ASP A 50 -23.03 19.98 3.80
N GLU A 51 -22.97 21.24 3.37
CA GLU A 51 -21.73 22.00 3.33
C GLU A 51 -21.15 22.25 4.73
N GLU A 52 -22.00 22.41 5.75
CA GLU A 52 -21.57 22.59 7.14
C GLU A 52 -20.83 21.34 7.65
N PHE A 53 -21.41 20.16 7.44
CA PHE A 53 -20.78 18.88 7.75
C PHE A 53 -19.43 18.75 7.05
N LEU A 54 -19.40 19.00 5.74
CA LEU A 54 -18.17 18.88 4.96
C LEU A 54 -17.10 19.86 5.47
N ASN A 55 -17.46 21.12 5.75
CA ASN A 55 -16.51 22.11 6.29
C ASN A 55 -15.97 21.72 7.66
N ARG A 56 -16.79 21.08 8.49
CA ARG A 56 -16.39 20.65 9.84
C ARG A 56 -15.52 19.41 9.86
N PHE A 57 -15.84 18.40 9.05
CA PHE A 57 -15.21 17.07 9.15
C PHE A 57 -14.24 16.75 8.01
N VAL A 58 -14.40 17.39 6.84
CA VAL A 58 -13.54 17.20 5.65
C VAL A 58 -13.20 18.58 5.04
N PRO A 59 -12.49 19.45 5.78
CA PRO A 59 -12.20 20.79 5.33
C PRO A 59 -11.32 20.78 4.07
N GLN A 60 -11.61 21.67 3.12
CA GLN A 60 -10.91 21.75 1.83
C GLN A 60 -9.38 21.89 2.00
N GLY A 61 -8.93 22.65 3.00
CA GLY A 61 -7.51 22.91 3.25
C GLY A 61 -6.84 23.61 2.07
N ALA A 62 -5.55 23.34 1.85
CA ALA A 62 -4.75 23.90 0.76
C ALA A 62 -4.77 23.03 -0.53
N ILE A 63 -5.80 22.21 -0.71
CA ILE A 63 -5.90 21.27 -1.84
C ILE A 63 -6.85 21.88 -2.89
N SER A 64 -6.37 22.03 -4.12
CA SER A 64 -7.15 22.53 -5.26
C SER A 64 -8.35 21.62 -5.58
N ARG A 65 -8.15 20.30 -5.59
CA ARG A 65 -9.18 19.28 -5.85
C ARG A 65 -9.23 18.22 -4.75
N HIS A 66 -10.31 18.21 -3.95
CA HIS A 66 -10.46 17.30 -2.82
C HIS A 66 -11.41 16.14 -3.15
N THR A 67 -10.88 15.05 -3.69
CA THR A 67 -11.66 13.89 -4.19
C THR A 67 -12.58 13.27 -3.14
N MET A 68 -12.12 13.07 -1.90
CA MET A 68 -12.96 12.56 -0.80
C MET A 68 -14.14 13.47 -0.48
N ARG A 69 -13.96 14.79 -0.55
CA ARG A 69 -15.02 15.77 -0.31
C ARG A 69 -16.04 15.72 -1.44
N GLY A 70 -15.58 15.66 -2.69
CA GLY A 70 -16.45 15.49 -3.87
C GLY A 70 -17.25 14.17 -3.82
N LEU A 71 -16.60 13.08 -3.41
CA LEU A 71 -17.28 11.79 -3.22
C LEU A 71 -18.42 11.92 -2.20
N LEU A 72 -18.14 12.46 -1.00
CA LEU A 72 -19.15 12.62 0.05
C LEU A 72 -20.27 13.57 -0.38
N ASP A 73 -19.94 14.70 -1.04
CA ASP A 73 -20.93 15.66 -1.54
C ASP A 73 -21.85 15.08 -2.62
N SER A 74 -21.35 14.08 -3.37
CA SER A 74 -22.11 13.41 -4.41
C SER A 74 -23.15 12.43 -3.89
N ILE A 75 -23.06 11.98 -2.62
CA ILE A 75 -23.94 10.94 -2.09
C ILE A 75 -25.35 11.48 -1.89
N ARG A 76 -26.35 10.79 -2.46
CA ARG A 76 -27.78 11.09 -2.27
C ARG A 76 -28.48 9.99 -1.49
N LEU A 77 -29.42 10.41 -0.66
CA LEU A 77 -30.45 9.56 -0.09
C LEU A 77 -31.62 9.53 -1.07
N VAL A 78 -32.08 8.33 -1.44
CA VAL A 78 -33.21 8.14 -2.36
C VAL A 78 -34.18 7.14 -1.76
N GLY A 79 -35.47 7.26 -2.09
CA GLY A 79 -36.48 6.31 -1.64
C GLY A 79 -36.35 4.98 -2.38
N SER A 80 -36.76 3.87 -1.75
CA SER A 80 -36.56 2.52 -2.28
C SER A 80 -37.17 2.29 -3.68
N SER A 81 -38.24 3.00 -4.03
CA SER A 81 -38.85 2.94 -5.37
C SER A 81 -38.02 3.63 -6.46
N GLU A 82 -37.16 4.56 -6.08
CA GLU A 82 -36.29 5.33 -6.98
C GLU A 82 -34.84 4.82 -6.95
N PHE A 83 -34.48 4.03 -5.93
CA PHE A 83 -33.15 3.44 -5.80
C PHE A 83 -32.89 2.44 -6.93
N LYS A 84 -31.97 2.81 -7.82
CA LYS A 84 -31.54 1.93 -8.92
C LYS A 84 -30.18 1.33 -8.56
N CYS A 85 -30.14 0.01 -8.43
CA CYS A 85 -28.89 -0.72 -8.36
C CYS A 85 -28.27 -0.81 -9.75
N ASP A 86 -27.27 0.03 -10.01
CA ASP A 86 -26.46 -0.09 -11.23
C ASP A 86 -25.48 -1.27 -11.14
N GLN A 87 -25.30 -1.95 -12.27
CA GLN A 87 -24.45 -3.12 -12.40
C GLN A 87 -22.98 -2.70 -12.46
N LEU A 88 -22.17 -3.13 -11.49
CA LEU A 88 -20.72 -3.10 -11.63
C LEU A 88 -20.27 -4.34 -12.40
N THR A 89 -20.49 -4.36 -13.71
CA THR A 89 -19.87 -5.40 -14.54
C THR A 89 -18.37 -5.14 -14.62
N PRO A 90 -17.52 -6.19 -14.66
CA PRO A 90 -16.09 -6.03 -14.98
C PRO A 90 -15.85 -5.28 -16.30
N PHE A 91 -16.87 -5.26 -17.18
CA PHE A 91 -16.87 -4.67 -18.52
C PHE A 91 -17.22 -3.18 -18.58
N TYR A 92 -17.84 -2.58 -17.55
CA TYR A 92 -18.29 -1.18 -17.63
C TYR A 92 -17.11 -0.18 -17.67
N PHE A 93 -15.92 -0.62 -17.24
CA PHE A 93 -14.65 0.09 -17.41
C PHE A 93 -13.83 -0.40 -18.63
N GLN A 94 -14.41 -1.27 -19.45
CA GLN A 94 -13.81 -1.91 -20.62
C GLN A 94 -14.34 -1.31 -21.94
N LYS A 95 -14.48 0.03 -22.01
CA LYS A 95 -14.56 0.73 -23.31
C LYS A 95 -13.19 0.79 -24.01
N VAL A 96 -12.42 -0.30 -23.91
CA VAL A 96 -11.16 -0.53 -24.60
C VAL A 96 -11.41 -1.70 -25.54
N LYS A 97 -11.35 -1.41 -26.84
CA LYS A 97 -11.42 -2.33 -28.00
C LYS A 97 -11.58 -3.82 -27.66
N LYS A 98 -12.70 -4.40 -28.12
CA LYS A 98 -12.92 -5.85 -28.30
C LYS A 98 -11.60 -6.56 -28.62
N ILE A 99 -11.08 -7.32 -27.67
CA ILE A 99 -10.13 -8.40 -27.96
C ILE A 99 -11.00 -9.64 -28.17
N PRO A 100 -10.94 -10.32 -29.32
CA PRO A 100 -11.64 -11.58 -29.50
C PRO A 100 -10.95 -12.62 -28.62
N VAL A 101 -11.64 -13.07 -27.59
CA VAL A 101 -11.24 -14.27 -26.85
C VAL A 101 -12.14 -15.38 -27.35
N ASP A 102 -11.63 -16.16 -28.30
CA ASP A 102 -12.34 -17.31 -28.83
C ASP A 102 -12.61 -18.32 -27.69
N ASN A 103 -13.89 -18.69 -27.54
CA ASN A 103 -14.37 -19.87 -26.83
C ASN A 103 -14.12 -19.98 -25.31
N PHE A 104 -14.37 -18.93 -24.53
CA PHE A 104 -14.67 -19.08 -23.11
C PHE A 104 -16.05 -18.49 -22.80
N ILE A 105 -17.07 -19.33 -22.65
CA ILE A 105 -18.34 -18.93 -22.05
C ILE A 105 -18.05 -18.72 -20.56
N MET A 106 -17.73 -17.48 -20.17
CA MET A 106 -17.81 -17.05 -18.78
C MET A 106 -19.29 -16.83 -18.48
N ASP A 107 -19.91 -17.79 -17.80
CA ASP A 107 -21.17 -17.55 -17.11
C ASP A 107 -20.93 -16.42 -16.09
N LEU A 108 -21.35 -15.21 -16.43
CA LEU A 108 -21.31 -14.03 -15.56
C LEU A 108 -22.37 -14.20 -14.48
N TYR A 109 -21.98 -14.81 -13.36
CA TYR A 109 -22.82 -14.85 -12.16
C TYR A 109 -22.88 -13.45 -11.55
N PHE A 110 -24.10 -12.90 -11.49
CA PHE A 110 -24.43 -11.62 -10.86
C PHE A 110 -24.45 -11.79 -9.34
N GLN A 111 -23.75 -10.93 -8.59
CA GLN A 111 -23.75 -11.01 -7.13
C GLN A 111 -24.06 -9.64 -6.52
N TRP A 112 -25.16 -9.58 -5.77
CA TRP A 112 -25.42 -8.49 -4.82
C TRP A 112 -24.41 -8.64 -3.68
N ILE A 113 -23.67 -7.58 -3.40
CA ILE A 113 -22.76 -7.48 -2.26
C ILE A 113 -23.50 -6.78 -1.13
N GLU A 114 -23.90 -7.56 -0.13
CA GLU A 114 -24.46 -7.03 1.13
C GLU A 114 -23.37 -6.79 2.17
N GLU A 115 -22.17 -7.34 1.97
CA GLU A 115 -21.08 -7.18 2.91
C GLU A 115 -20.43 -5.79 2.84
N PRO A 116 -19.84 -5.30 3.96
CA PRO A 116 -19.19 -4.00 4.00
C PRO A 116 -18.19 -3.80 2.86
N THR A 117 -18.25 -2.64 2.21
CA THR A 117 -17.36 -2.26 1.12
C THR A 117 -16.62 -0.97 1.47
N LEU A 118 -15.30 -0.94 1.36
CA LEU A 118 -14.52 0.30 1.46
C LEU A 118 -14.22 0.84 0.06
N LEU A 119 -14.53 2.12 -0.15
CA LEU A 119 -14.16 2.87 -1.34
C LEU A 119 -12.79 3.51 -1.09
N VAL A 120 -11.88 3.33 -2.05
CA VAL A 120 -10.47 3.70 -1.89
C VAL A 120 -10.04 4.57 -3.08
N THR A 121 -9.43 5.73 -2.80
CA THR A 121 -9.00 6.71 -3.81
C THR A 121 -7.50 6.95 -3.70
N ARG A 122 -6.71 6.60 -4.72
CA ARG A 122 -5.29 6.93 -4.75
C ARG A 122 -5.02 8.39 -5.03
N PHE A 123 -3.97 8.86 -4.37
CA PHE A 123 -3.22 10.00 -4.84
C PHE A 123 -2.00 9.59 -5.67
N GLU A 124 -1.29 8.55 -5.25
CA GLU A 124 -0.04 8.11 -5.88
C GLU A 124 -0.25 7.01 -6.93
N TYR A 125 0.69 6.89 -7.87
CA TYR A 125 0.63 5.89 -8.93
C TYR A 125 0.78 4.46 -8.41
N ALA A 126 0.16 3.53 -9.13
CA ALA A 126 0.15 2.12 -8.77
C ALA A 126 1.56 1.50 -8.78
N ASN A 127 2.14 1.29 -7.61
CA ASN A 127 3.32 0.46 -7.44
C ASN A 127 3.19 -0.32 -6.13
N LEU A 128 3.99 -1.38 -5.99
CA LEU A 128 3.97 -2.27 -4.84
C LEU A 128 4.09 -1.54 -3.48
N PHE A 129 4.90 -0.48 -3.44
CA PHE A 129 5.10 0.31 -2.23
C PHE A 129 3.79 0.97 -1.79
N HIS A 130 3.12 1.69 -2.69
CA HIS A 130 1.83 2.29 -2.38
C HIS A 130 0.78 1.21 -2.14
N THR A 131 0.87 0.08 -2.83
CA THR A 131 -0.06 -1.04 -2.66
C THR A 131 -0.11 -1.48 -1.21
N PHE A 132 1.04 -1.70 -0.59
CA PHE A 132 1.05 -2.13 0.80
C PHE A 132 0.55 -1.07 1.78
N THR A 133 0.82 0.22 1.55
CA THR A 133 0.29 1.28 2.43
C THR A 133 -1.23 1.33 2.41
N ASP A 134 -1.78 1.02 1.25
CA ASP A 134 -3.21 1.06 0.98
C ASP A 134 -3.95 -0.14 1.54
N TRP A 135 -3.36 -1.33 1.38
CA TRP A 135 -3.81 -2.58 1.99
C TRP A 135 -3.84 -2.44 3.51
N TYR A 136 -2.78 -1.88 4.08
CA TYR A 136 -2.69 -1.66 5.52
C TYR A 136 -3.74 -0.66 6.00
N SER A 137 -3.99 0.40 5.23
CA SER A 137 -4.97 1.42 5.61
C SER A 137 -6.41 0.89 5.56
N ALA A 138 -6.77 0.11 4.54
CA ALA A 138 -8.04 -0.59 4.48
C ALA A 138 -8.18 -1.61 5.63
N TYR A 139 -7.10 -2.34 5.96
CA TYR A 139 -7.06 -3.23 7.12
C TYR A 139 -7.35 -2.47 8.41
N VAL A 140 -6.60 -1.40 8.70
CA VAL A 140 -6.79 -0.64 9.94
C VAL A 140 -8.17 0.01 9.99
N ALA A 141 -8.66 0.58 8.88
CA ALA A 141 -10.01 1.13 8.80
C ALA A 141 -11.06 0.08 9.19
N SER A 142 -10.98 -1.13 8.64
CA SER A 142 -11.90 -2.23 8.99
C SER A 142 -11.88 -2.61 10.47
N ARG A 143 -10.71 -2.52 11.12
CA ARG A 143 -10.55 -2.83 12.55
C ARG A 143 -11.09 -1.71 13.43
N VAL A 144 -10.85 -0.46 13.07
CA VAL A 144 -11.33 0.71 13.81
C VAL A 144 -12.85 0.82 13.73
N THR A 145 -13.45 0.52 12.57
CA THR A 145 -14.91 0.52 12.40
C THR A 145 -15.59 -0.74 12.93
N GLY A 146 -14.84 -1.72 13.42
CA GLY A 146 -15.38 -2.94 14.02
C GLY A 146 -16.08 -3.86 13.03
N LEU A 147 -15.65 -3.90 11.76
CA LEU A 147 -16.27 -4.78 10.77
C LEU A 147 -16.05 -6.26 11.17
N PRO A 148 -17.12 -7.09 11.14
CA PRO A 148 -17.04 -8.47 11.60
C PRO A 148 -16.27 -9.37 10.62
N ASN A 149 -16.26 -9.00 9.33
CA ASN A 149 -15.63 -9.73 8.24
C ASN A 149 -14.71 -8.81 7.45
N ARG A 150 -13.81 -9.39 6.65
CA ARG A 150 -12.98 -8.63 5.71
C ARG A 150 -13.90 -7.91 4.71
N PRO A 151 -13.79 -6.58 4.56
CA PRO A 151 -14.61 -5.85 3.62
C PRO A 151 -14.20 -6.12 2.17
N HIS A 152 -15.13 -5.91 1.24
CA HIS A 152 -14.80 -5.72 -0.17
C HIS A 152 -14.13 -4.36 -0.35
N LEU A 153 -13.25 -4.24 -1.34
CA LEU A 153 -12.53 -2.99 -1.61
C LEU A 153 -12.74 -2.58 -3.06
N VAL A 154 -13.12 -1.33 -3.28
CA VAL A 154 -13.37 -0.76 -4.61
C VAL A 154 -12.44 0.44 -4.84
N PHE A 155 -11.65 0.37 -5.91
CA PHE A 155 -10.79 1.47 -6.37
C PHE A 155 -11.59 2.47 -7.17
N ILE A 156 -11.47 3.74 -6.79
CA ILE A 156 -12.08 4.86 -7.49
C ILE A 156 -10.97 5.85 -7.83
N ASP A 157 -10.03 5.41 -8.67
CA ASP A 157 -9.01 6.26 -9.27
C ASP A 157 -8.61 5.76 -10.66
N GLY A 158 -7.99 6.65 -11.43
CA GLY A 158 -7.66 6.40 -12.84
C GLY A 158 -6.32 5.71 -13.06
N HIS A 159 -5.81 4.91 -12.11
CA HIS A 159 -4.44 4.39 -12.19
C HIS A 159 -4.32 2.89 -12.55
N CYS A 160 -5.35 2.07 -12.38
CA CYS A 160 -5.30 0.63 -12.73
C CYS A 160 -6.54 0.13 -13.47
N ARG A 161 -6.34 -0.69 -14.51
CA ARG A 161 -7.40 -1.45 -15.22
C ARG A 161 -7.85 -2.72 -14.53
N VAL A 162 -7.09 -3.19 -13.54
CA VAL A 162 -7.30 -4.49 -12.90
C VAL A 162 -7.94 -4.27 -11.55
N PHE A 163 -8.98 -5.05 -11.22
CA PHE A 163 -9.40 -5.31 -9.84
C PHE A 163 -8.26 -6.04 -9.11
N LEU A 164 -7.25 -5.28 -8.69
CA LEU A 164 -6.28 -5.70 -7.70
C LEU A 164 -6.68 -5.01 -6.39
N VAL A 165 -7.31 -5.80 -5.53
CA VAL A 165 -7.45 -5.54 -4.10
C VAL A 165 -6.05 -5.24 -3.53
N PRO A 166 -5.83 -4.18 -2.72
CA PRO A 166 -6.12 -2.76 -2.95
C PRO A 166 -4.93 -1.80 -3.33
N LEU A 167 -5.16 -0.49 -3.42
CA LEU A 167 -4.19 0.61 -3.63
C LEU A 167 -4.94 2.01 -3.47
N GLY A 168 -5.07 2.71 -2.32
CA GLY A 168 -4.96 4.19 -2.18
C GLY A 168 -5.41 4.89 -0.87
N TYR A 169 -4.50 5.33 0.02
CA TYR A 169 -4.73 6.47 0.94
C TYR A 169 -3.50 7.37 1.01
N GLU A 170 -3.72 8.69 1.01
CA GLU A 170 -2.64 9.63 1.33
C GLU A 170 -2.64 10.05 2.81
N THR A 171 -3.72 9.90 3.60
CA THR A 171 -3.74 10.54 4.93
C THR A 171 -4.85 10.13 5.92
N ALA A 172 -5.43 8.92 5.84
CA ALA A 172 -6.56 8.60 6.73
C ALA A 172 -6.20 8.41 8.22
N LEU A 173 -4.93 8.16 8.56
CA LEU A 173 -4.52 8.08 9.97
C LEU A 173 -3.70 9.29 10.43
N PHE A 174 -2.88 9.91 9.58
CA PHE A 174 -1.89 10.88 10.08
C PHE A 174 -2.25 12.36 9.94
N LYS A 175 -3.35 12.73 9.25
CA LYS A 175 -3.77 14.16 9.12
C LYS A 175 -4.71 14.66 10.22
N GLY A 176 -5.18 13.78 11.09
CA GLY A 176 -6.10 14.10 12.20
C GLY A 176 -5.61 13.68 13.58
N LEU A 177 -4.46 12.99 13.66
CA LEU A 177 -3.82 12.69 14.93
C LEU A 177 -2.92 13.86 15.32
N SER A 178 -3.53 14.91 15.87
CA SER A 178 -2.80 15.86 16.72
C SER A 178 -2.32 15.20 18.02
N GLU A 179 -2.83 13.99 18.31
CA GLU A 179 -2.45 13.18 19.46
C GLU A 179 -1.36 12.17 19.12
N ASN A 180 -0.42 12.02 20.05
CA ASN A 180 0.66 11.07 19.94
C ASN A 180 0.10 9.66 20.18
N ILE A 181 -0.17 8.89 19.12
CA ILE A 181 -0.55 7.49 19.30
C ILE A 181 0.68 6.69 19.72
N ASN A 182 0.61 6.12 20.91
CA ASN A 182 1.62 5.20 21.41
C ASN A 182 1.58 3.87 20.62
N CYS A 183 2.31 3.81 19.50
CA CYS A 183 2.31 2.68 18.56
C CYS A 183 3.46 1.70 18.81
N HIS A 184 3.71 1.25 20.04
CA HIS A 184 4.73 0.21 20.25
C HIS A 184 4.24 -1.13 19.70
N GLY A 185 4.97 -1.71 18.73
CA GLY A 185 4.60 -2.98 18.13
C GLY A 185 4.62 -4.16 19.11
N ALA A 186 3.70 -5.11 18.96
CA ALA A 186 3.69 -6.40 19.64
C ALA A 186 3.19 -7.54 18.73
N PHE A 187 3.30 -8.78 19.19
CA PHE A 187 2.65 -9.92 18.51
C PHE A 187 1.18 -10.00 18.89
N ALA A 188 0.34 -10.32 17.90
CA ALA A 188 -1.10 -10.52 18.10
C ALA A 188 -1.40 -11.52 19.24
N HIS A 189 -0.70 -12.65 19.21
CA HIS A 189 -0.78 -13.68 20.22
C HIS A 189 -0.43 -13.19 21.63
N ASP A 190 0.60 -12.35 21.78
CA ASP A 190 1.03 -11.87 23.10
C ASP A 190 0.01 -10.91 23.69
N LEU A 191 -0.53 -10.00 22.86
CA LEU A 191 -1.60 -9.10 23.30
C LEU A 191 -2.92 -9.84 23.56
N TRP A 192 -3.16 -10.96 22.88
CA TRP A 192 -4.31 -11.81 23.16
C TRP A 192 -4.21 -12.49 24.52
N GLN A 193 -3.01 -12.91 24.93
CA GLN A 193 -2.76 -13.52 26.24
C GLN A 193 -2.65 -12.48 27.37
N ASN A 194 -1.99 -11.35 27.09
CA ASN A 194 -1.76 -10.26 28.03
C ASN A 194 -2.06 -8.93 27.34
N PRO A 195 -3.33 -8.47 27.38
CA PRO A 195 -3.74 -7.21 26.77
C PRO A 195 -2.92 -6.02 27.30
N ASP A 196 -2.49 -5.15 26.39
CA ASP A 196 -1.74 -3.93 26.69
C ASP A 196 -2.12 -2.84 25.69
N ASP A 197 -2.91 -1.88 26.14
CA ASP A 197 -3.48 -0.81 25.32
C ASP A 197 -2.42 0.22 24.86
N LEU A 198 -1.18 0.13 25.37
CA LEU A 198 -0.05 0.95 24.92
C LEU A 198 0.73 0.31 23.76
N LYS A 199 0.31 -0.89 23.33
CA LYS A 199 0.94 -1.65 22.25
C LYS A 199 -0.07 -2.00 21.17
N THR A 200 0.44 -2.21 19.95
CA THR A 200 -0.37 -2.58 18.79
C THR A 200 0.19 -3.80 18.08
N ALA A 201 -0.67 -4.77 17.79
CA ALA A 201 -0.33 -5.91 16.94
C ALA A 201 -0.68 -5.69 15.46
N ARG A 202 -1.32 -4.57 15.11
CA ARG A 202 -1.95 -4.35 13.80
C ARG A 202 -0.99 -4.57 12.63
N LEU A 203 0.24 -4.08 12.72
CA LEU A 203 1.24 -4.23 11.66
C LEU A 203 1.76 -5.67 11.55
N SER A 204 1.93 -6.36 12.68
CA SER A 204 2.34 -7.77 12.74
C SER A 204 1.25 -8.71 12.23
N GLU A 205 0.00 -8.51 12.67
CA GLU A 205 -1.20 -9.22 12.21
C GLU A 205 -1.38 -9.06 10.70
N PHE A 206 -1.28 -7.83 10.22
CA PHE A 206 -1.38 -7.54 8.80
C PHE A 206 -0.30 -8.26 8.00
N GLY A 207 0.95 -8.25 8.49
CA GLY A 207 2.05 -9.01 7.91
C GLY A 207 1.82 -10.53 7.86
N GLU A 208 1.31 -11.11 8.94
CA GLU A 208 0.91 -12.52 9.01
C GLU A 208 -0.20 -12.83 8.01
N MET A 209 -1.21 -12.00 7.93
CA MET A 209 -2.30 -12.12 6.97
C MET A 209 -1.80 -12.11 5.52
N ILE A 210 -0.87 -11.22 5.17
CA ILE A 210 -0.26 -11.18 3.82
C ILE A 210 0.51 -12.48 3.53
N ARG A 211 1.37 -12.92 4.46
CA ARG A 211 2.11 -14.18 4.29
C ARG A 211 1.18 -15.37 4.10
N ALA A 212 0.14 -15.49 4.93
CA ALA A 212 -0.84 -16.55 4.84
C ALA A 212 -1.59 -16.54 3.50
N ALA A 213 -1.94 -15.35 2.98
CA ALA A 213 -2.61 -15.19 1.69
C ALA A 213 -1.77 -15.71 0.50
N PHE A 214 -0.44 -15.68 0.59
CA PHE A 214 0.46 -16.27 -0.40
C PHE A 214 0.83 -17.73 -0.12
N GLY A 215 0.21 -18.36 0.88
CA GLY A 215 0.43 -19.75 1.28
C GLY A 215 1.69 -19.98 2.10
N PHE A 216 2.24 -18.93 2.73
CA PHE A 216 3.37 -19.07 3.62
C PHE A 216 2.92 -19.45 5.04
N PRO A 217 3.70 -20.29 5.75
CA PRO A 217 3.37 -20.68 7.12
C PRO A 217 3.47 -19.47 8.06
N VAL A 218 2.47 -19.34 8.94
CA VAL A 218 2.38 -18.32 9.99
C VAL A 218 2.31 -19.01 11.36
N GLY A 219 3.14 -18.59 12.33
CA GLY A 219 3.15 -19.14 13.69
C GLY A 219 4.55 -19.35 14.30
N ARG A 220 4.64 -19.25 15.64
CA ARG A 220 5.89 -19.35 16.42
C ARG A 220 6.61 -20.70 16.32
N HIS A 221 5.87 -21.80 16.14
CA HIS A 221 6.42 -23.15 16.26
C HIS A 221 7.28 -23.60 15.06
N ARG A 222 7.38 -22.77 14.02
CA ARG A 222 8.35 -22.94 12.94
C ARG A 222 9.12 -21.64 12.71
N VAL A 223 9.80 -21.14 13.75
CA VAL A 223 11.11 -20.53 13.51
C VAL A 223 12.01 -21.66 13.03
N LEU A 224 11.89 -22.00 11.74
CA LEU A 224 12.89 -22.84 11.09
C LEU A 224 14.22 -22.14 11.34
N LYS A 225 15.09 -22.80 12.09
CA LYS A 225 16.50 -22.42 12.25
C LYS A 225 16.98 -21.97 10.87
N PRO A 226 17.50 -20.75 10.70
CA PRO A 226 18.10 -20.35 9.43
C PRO A 226 19.11 -21.42 9.05
N ALA A 227 19.04 -21.90 7.80
CA ALA A 227 19.96 -22.91 7.29
C ALA A 227 21.37 -22.31 7.25
N SER A 228 22.19 -22.53 8.29
CA SER A 228 23.63 -22.22 8.40
C SER A 228 24.15 -20.94 7.70
N GLY A 229 23.34 -19.89 7.59
CA GLY A 229 23.62 -18.73 6.75
C GLY A 229 22.53 -17.66 6.81
N HIS A 230 22.85 -16.48 6.28
CA HIS A 230 22.01 -15.28 6.30
C HIS A 230 21.59 -14.89 4.88
N ASN A 231 20.30 -14.56 4.72
CA ASN A 231 19.84 -13.89 3.51
C ASN A 231 19.88 -12.38 3.74
N ILE A 232 20.56 -11.67 2.84
CA ILE A 232 20.57 -10.21 2.80
C ILE A 232 19.77 -9.81 1.57
N LEU A 233 18.66 -9.12 1.78
CA LEU A 233 17.85 -8.58 0.69
C LEU A 233 18.23 -7.12 0.47
N PHE A 234 18.71 -6.77 -0.72
CA PHE A 234 18.86 -5.37 -1.10
C PHE A 234 17.68 -4.97 -1.99
N VAL A 235 16.73 -4.21 -1.43
CA VAL A 235 15.59 -3.64 -2.15
C VAL A 235 16.10 -2.46 -2.98
N ARG A 236 16.29 -2.75 -4.26
CA ARG A 236 16.83 -1.82 -5.25
C ARG A 236 15.72 -1.17 -6.05
N ARG A 237 15.97 0.05 -6.53
CA ARG A 237 15.00 0.81 -7.32
C ARG A 237 15.63 1.23 -8.63
N GLU A 238 15.06 0.72 -9.72
CA GLU A 238 15.38 1.23 -11.04
C GLU A 238 14.98 2.69 -11.16
N ASP A 239 15.76 3.41 -11.94
CA ASP A 239 15.44 4.75 -12.40
C ASP A 239 14.10 4.72 -13.15
N TYR A 240 13.13 5.52 -12.68
CA TYR A 240 11.77 5.51 -13.20
C TYR A 240 11.22 6.93 -13.34
N VAL A 241 10.22 7.09 -14.21
CA VAL A 241 9.38 8.28 -14.23
C VAL A 241 8.28 8.05 -13.20
N ALA A 242 8.22 8.91 -12.18
CA ALA A 242 7.37 8.63 -11.01
C ALA A 242 5.87 8.80 -11.27
N HIS A 243 5.51 9.79 -12.09
CA HIS A 243 4.11 10.11 -12.36
C HIS A 243 3.97 10.77 -13.72
N PRO A 244 2.83 10.60 -14.41
CA PRO A 244 2.43 11.44 -15.53
C PRO A 244 2.50 12.97 -15.29
N ARG A 245 2.23 13.41 -14.06
CA ARG A 245 2.26 14.81 -13.63
C ARG A 245 3.68 15.34 -13.49
N HIS A 246 4.67 14.43 -13.44
CA HIS A 246 6.07 14.79 -13.45
C HIS A 246 6.47 15.12 -14.88
N GLY A 247 7.36 16.11 -15.07
CA GLY A 247 7.80 16.57 -16.40
C GLY A 247 8.67 15.57 -17.17
N GLY A 248 8.45 14.26 -17.00
CA GLY A 248 9.20 13.18 -17.66
C GLY A 248 10.62 12.97 -17.12
N LYS A 249 11.02 13.69 -16.05
CA LYS A 249 12.35 13.55 -15.48
C LYS A 249 12.46 12.21 -14.75
N VAL A 250 13.51 11.47 -15.09
CA VAL A 250 13.90 10.23 -14.42
C VAL A 250 14.34 10.54 -12.99
N GLU A 251 13.77 9.85 -12.03
CA GLU A 251 14.16 9.96 -10.62
C GLU A 251 15.08 8.82 -10.23
N SER A 252 16.35 9.15 -9.98
CA SER A 252 17.29 8.23 -9.34
C SER A 252 17.19 8.33 -7.82
N ARG A 253 17.08 7.19 -7.15
CA ARG A 253 17.00 7.10 -5.68
C ARG A 253 18.38 6.89 -5.04
N LEU A 254 19.31 6.25 -5.73
CA LEU A 254 20.68 6.07 -5.27
C LEU A 254 21.60 6.03 -6.50
N SER A 255 22.34 7.10 -6.75
CA SER A 255 23.13 7.25 -8.00
C SER A 255 24.26 6.24 -8.15
N ASN A 256 24.74 5.66 -7.06
CA ASN A 256 25.77 4.61 -7.02
C ASN A 256 25.19 3.24 -6.59
N GLU A 257 23.88 3.00 -6.77
CA GLU A 257 23.23 1.75 -6.30
C GLU A 257 23.91 0.48 -6.84
N GLN A 258 24.31 0.49 -8.12
CA GLN A 258 24.98 -0.64 -8.76
C GLN A 258 26.35 -0.91 -8.13
N GLU A 259 27.14 0.15 -7.85
CA GLU A 259 28.44 0.04 -7.18
C GLU A 259 28.30 -0.55 -5.76
N VAL A 260 27.26 -0.12 -5.02
CA VAL A 260 26.94 -0.67 -3.70
C VAL A 260 26.57 -2.15 -3.82
N PHE A 261 25.72 -2.51 -4.78
CA PHE A 261 25.31 -3.90 -4.99
C PHE A 261 26.50 -4.81 -5.35
N ASP A 262 27.37 -4.37 -6.26
CA ASP A 262 28.55 -5.14 -6.66
C ASP A 262 29.55 -5.29 -5.51
N SER A 263 29.72 -4.26 -4.68
CA SER A 263 30.52 -4.32 -3.46
C SER A 263 29.96 -5.32 -2.45
N LEU A 264 28.64 -5.30 -2.22
CA LEU A 264 27.95 -6.26 -1.35
C LEU A 264 28.09 -7.70 -1.86
N LYS A 265 27.96 -7.89 -3.18
CA LYS A 265 28.08 -9.19 -3.83
C LYS A 265 29.49 -9.77 -3.69
N ASN A 266 30.51 -8.93 -3.90
CA ASN A 266 31.90 -9.31 -3.71
C ASN A 266 32.19 -9.65 -2.25
N TRP A 267 31.73 -8.84 -1.31
CA TRP A 267 31.89 -9.12 0.13
C TRP A 267 31.18 -10.41 0.55
N ALA A 268 29.91 -10.61 0.17
CA ALA A 268 29.14 -11.80 0.50
C ALA A 268 29.78 -13.09 -0.02
N SER A 269 30.44 -13.03 -1.19
CA SER A 269 31.13 -14.17 -1.81
C SER A 269 32.46 -14.51 -1.13
N ASN A 270 33.09 -13.52 -0.48
CA ASN A 270 34.39 -13.67 0.19
C ASN A 270 34.27 -13.83 1.71
N TYR A 271 33.06 -13.73 2.28
CA TYR A 271 32.86 -13.85 3.72
C TYR A 271 32.95 -15.31 4.16
N LEU A 272 33.91 -15.61 5.03
CA LEU A 272 34.26 -16.99 5.40
C LEU A 272 33.57 -17.51 6.66
N GLU A 273 33.03 -16.62 7.50
CA GLU A 273 32.47 -17.01 8.81
C GLU A 273 31.12 -17.71 8.68
N CYS A 274 30.27 -17.27 7.75
CA CYS A 274 29.01 -17.94 7.44
C CYS A 274 28.59 -17.73 5.99
N LYS A 275 27.66 -18.56 5.52
CA LYS A 275 27.09 -18.42 4.17
C LYS A 275 26.21 -17.18 4.10
N ILE A 276 26.58 -16.22 3.25
CA ILE A 276 25.74 -15.07 2.93
C ILE A 276 25.10 -15.29 1.55
N ASN A 277 23.79 -15.12 1.49
CA ASN A 277 23.03 -15.10 0.24
C ASN A 277 22.49 -13.69 0.00
N LEU A 278 23.09 -12.97 -0.95
CA LEU A 278 22.63 -11.65 -1.36
C LEU A 278 21.51 -11.79 -2.41
N VAL A 279 20.34 -11.25 -2.11
CA VAL A 279 19.17 -11.22 -2.99
C VAL A 279 19.04 -9.85 -3.63
N ASP A 280 19.05 -9.82 -4.98
CA ASP A 280 18.81 -8.63 -5.78
C ASP A 280 17.31 -8.30 -5.82
N GLY A 281 16.88 -7.39 -4.96
CA GLY A 281 15.48 -7.06 -4.72
C GLY A 281 14.89 -6.07 -5.72
N LEU A 282 15.06 -6.30 -7.02
CA LEU A 282 14.40 -5.53 -8.07
C LEU A 282 12.92 -5.92 -8.19
N PHE A 283 12.12 -5.47 -7.23
CA PHE A 283 10.74 -5.94 -7.05
C PHE A 283 9.83 -5.72 -8.27
N ALA A 284 10.08 -4.69 -9.08
CA ALA A 284 9.34 -4.46 -10.33
C ALA A 284 9.35 -5.67 -11.27
N HIS A 285 10.41 -6.49 -11.20
CA HIS A 285 10.62 -7.67 -12.05
C HIS A 285 10.40 -9.00 -11.31
N MET A 286 9.97 -8.94 -10.05
CA MET A 286 9.70 -10.12 -9.24
C MET A 286 8.19 -10.37 -9.14
N PRO A 287 7.72 -11.62 -9.26
CA PRO A 287 6.37 -11.99 -8.88
C PRO A 287 6.09 -11.66 -7.41
N MET A 288 4.88 -11.19 -7.11
CA MET A 288 4.45 -10.77 -5.77
C MET A 288 4.76 -11.81 -4.67
N LYS A 289 4.49 -13.09 -4.96
CA LYS A 289 4.78 -14.20 -4.03
C LYS A 289 6.27 -14.31 -3.71
N GLU A 290 7.15 -14.05 -4.69
CA GLU A 290 8.59 -14.12 -4.52
C GLU A 290 9.13 -12.92 -3.74
N GLN A 291 8.57 -11.73 -3.96
CA GLN A 291 8.89 -10.55 -3.15
C GLN A 291 8.56 -10.82 -1.67
N VAL A 292 7.36 -11.32 -1.37
CA VAL A 292 6.94 -11.67 0.00
C VAL A 292 7.88 -12.73 0.61
N ARG A 293 8.28 -13.74 -0.17
CA ARG A 293 9.26 -14.75 0.28
C ARG A 293 10.62 -14.13 0.58
N ALA A 294 11.15 -13.30 -0.32
CA ALA A 294 12.46 -12.66 -0.15
C ALA A 294 12.51 -11.81 1.13
N ILE A 295 11.45 -11.06 1.40
CA ILE A 295 11.30 -10.28 2.64
C ILE A 295 11.19 -11.21 3.86
N GLN A 296 10.37 -12.25 3.78
CA GLN A 296 10.15 -13.18 4.89
C GLN A 296 11.44 -13.93 5.27
N ASP A 297 12.27 -14.27 4.30
CA ASP A 297 13.48 -15.07 4.52
C ASP A 297 14.72 -14.22 4.80
N ALA A 298 14.63 -12.89 4.67
CA ALA A 298 15.70 -11.95 4.94
C ALA A 298 16.04 -11.87 6.44
N SER A 299 17.31 -12.06 6.75
CA SER A 299 17.91 -11.71 8.04
C SER A 299 18.20 -10.22 8.10
N VAL A 300 18.64 -9.64 6.97
CA VAL A 300 18.90 -8.22 6.81
C VAL A 300 18.19 -7.71 5.57
N ILE A 301 17.51 -6.56 5.68
CA ILE A 301 16.94 -5.84 4.55
C ILE A 301 17.67 -4.50 4.42
N ILE A 302 18.25 -4.27 3.25
CA ILE A 302 18.85 -3.00 2.86
C ILE A 302 17.88 -2.31 1.91
N GLY A 303 17.53 -1.07 2.17
CA GLY A 303 16.66 -0.28 1.30
C GLY A 303 17.09 1.18 1.23
N ALA A 304 16.57 1.90 0.24
CA ALA A 304 16.77 3.33 0.10
C ALA A 304 15.45 4.09 0.02
N HIS A 305 15.38 5.25 0.67
CA HIS A 305 14.25 6.19 0.60
C HIS A 305 12.88 5.60 0.99
N GLY A 306 12.85 4.70 1.98
CA GLY A 306 11.65 4.07 2.53
C GLY A 306 11.26 2.75 1.87
N ALA A 307 12.02 2.29 0.88
CA ALA A 307 11.75 1.03 0.20
C ALA A 307 11.93 -0.16 1.16
N GLY A 308 13.00 -0.16 1.97
CA GLY A 308 13.20 -1.21 2.97
C GLY A 308 12.11 -1.18 4.03
N LEU A 309 11.77 0.03 4.52
CA LEU A 309 10.77 0.26 5.58
C LEU A 309 9.32 -0.10 5.24
N THR A 310 8.90 -0.02 3.99
CA THR A 310 7.50 -0.33 3.62
C THR A 310 7.25 -1.80 3.31
N HIS A 311 8.31 -2.51 2.91
CA HIS A 311 8.22 -3.95 2.66
C HIS A 311 8.32 -4.79 3.93
N ILE A 312 8.59 -4.16 5.08
CA ILE A 312 8.82 -4.85 6.36
C ILE A 312 7.66 -5.68 6.86
N ILE A 313 6.45 -5.42 6.37
CA ILE A 313 5.24 -6.05 6.90
C ILE A 313 5.37 -7.58 6.88
N SER A 314 6.00 -8.15 5.85
CA SER A 314 6.17 -9.60 5.68
C SER A 314 7.43 -10.14 6.34
N ALA A 315 8.33 -9.30 6.84
CA ALA A 315 9.58 -9.75 7.47
C ALA A 315 9.32 -10.36 8.85
N ARG A 316 10.22 -11.26 9.23
CA ARG A 316 10.16 -12.02 10.48
C ARG A 316 10.65 -11.17 11.66
N PRO A 317 10.33 -11.57 12.90
CA PRO A 317 10.96 -10.99 14.07
C PRO A 317 12.48 -11.10 13.98
N LYS A 318 13.20 -10.09 14.49
CA LYS A 318 14.67 -9.99 14.47
C LYS A 318 15.29 -9.75 13.08
N THR A 319 14.51 -9.59 12.03
CA THR A 319 15.04 -9.05 10.77
C THR A 319 15.58 -7.65 11.04
N VAL A 320 16.84 -7.41 10.67
CA VAL A 320 17.49 -6.11 10.83
C VAL A 320 17.26 -5.30 9.55
N ILE A 321 17.01 -4.00 9.69
CA ILE A 321 16.85 -3.11 8.53
C ILE A 321 17.93 -2.05 8.54
N LEU A 322 18.58 -1.93 7.40
CA LEU A 322 19.43 -0.82 7.04
C LEU A 322 18.71 0.04 6.01
N GLU A 323 18.26 1.22 6.42
CA GLU A 323 17.62 2.17 5.51
C GLU A 323 18.58 3.32 5.18
N ILE A 324 18.92 3.45 3.91
CA ILE A 324 19.74 4.51 3.35
C ILE A 324 18.82 5.70 3.07
N ILE A 325 18.98 6.77 3.86
CA ILE A 325 18.12 7.96 3.78
C ILE A 325 18.97 9.17 3.44
N SER A 326 18.70 9.80 2.29
CA SER A 326 19.26 11.12 1.98
C SER A 326 18.75 12.16 2.98
N SER A 327 19.62 13.09 3.39
CA SER A 327 19.25 14.23 4.25
C SER A 327 18.08 15.05 3.68
N LEU A 328 17.90 15.03 2.36
CA LEU A 328 16.83 15.73 1.64
C LEU A 328 15.47 15.00 1.70
N TYR A 329 15.43 13.74 2.12
CA TYR A 329 14.23 12.88 2.07
C TYR A 329 13.81 12.34 3.44
N ARG A 330 14.08 13.08 4.52
CA ARG A 330 13.56 12.73 5.84
C ARG A 330 12.07 13.05 5.94
N ARG A 331 11.25 12.00 5.92
CA ARG A 331 9.80 12.10 6.15
C ARG A 331 9.43 11.56 7.53
N PRO A 332 8.60 12.27 8.33
CA PRO A 332 8.22 11.82 9.67
C PRO A 332 7.56 10.44 9.71
N HIS A 333 6.84 10.04 8.64
CA HIS A 333 6.15 8.75 8.60
C HIS A 333 7.11 7.54 8.61
N PHE A 334 8.35 7.68 8.12
CA PHE A 334 9.32 6.59 8.18
C PHE A 334 9.72 6.23 9.62
N ALA A 335 9.76 7.22 10.52
CA ALA A 335 10.01 7.02 11.94
C ALA A 335 8.79 6.39 12.68
N LEU A 336 7.58 6.52 12.13
CA LEU A 336 6.38 5.90 12.68
C LEU A 336 6.26 4.42 12.25
N ILE A 337 6.66 4.11 11.02
CA ILE A 337 6.73 2.72 10.54
C ILE A 337 7.74 1.91 11.36
N SER A 338 8.84 2.54 11.79
CA SER A 338 9.87 1.87 12.57
C SER A 338 9.44 1.52 14.00
N SER A 339 8.68 2.39 14.67
CA SER A 339 8.18 2.14 16.03
C SER A 339 7.08 1.08 16.07
N GLY A 340 6.28 0.98 15.01
CA GLY A 340 5.11 0.10 14.90
C GLY A 340 5.38 -1.41 14.95
N LYS A 341 6.64 -1.86 14.88
CA LYS A 341 6.99 -3.30 14.89
C LYS A 341 8.00 -3.70 15.98
N ALA A 342 8.43 -2.76 16.84
CA ALA A 342 9.46 -2.95 17.87
C ALA A 342 10.81 -3.45 17.30
N TRP A 343 11.25 -2.86 16.18
CA TRP A 343 12.48 -3.27 15.48
C TRP A 343 13.63 -2.30 15.72
N SER A 344 14.85 -2.82 15.68
CA SER A 344 16.05 -2.00 15.56
C SER A 344 16.16 -1.49 14.13
N ILE A 345 15.77 -0.23 13.91
CA ILE A 345 15.96 0.46 12.64
C ILE A 345 17.04 1.52 12.85
N MET A 346 18.10 1.41 12.07
CA MET A 346 19.16 2.42 12.04
C MET A 346 19.09 3.18 10.72
N PRO A 347 18.62 4.44 10.73
CA PRO A 347 18.72 5.29 9.55
C PRO A 347 20.20 5.66 9.34
N LEU A 348 20.81 5.17 8.26
CA LEU A 348 22.12 5.65 7.84
C LEU A 348 21.94 6.80 6.84
N ILE A 349 22.58 7.93 7.15
CA ILE A 349 22.55 9.15 6.34
C ILE A 349 23.84 9.23 5.54
N LEU A 350 24.26 8.16 4.85
CA LEU A 350 25.59 8.13 4.22
C LEU A 350 25.57 7.40 2.87
N MET A 351 26.32 7.96 1.92
CA MET A 351 26.44 7.55 0.51
C MET A 351 27.58 6.54 0.26
N ASP A 352 28.23 6.05 1.31
CA ASP A 352 29.48 5.29 1.23
C ASP A 352 29.25 3.79 1.47
N HIS A 353 29.60 2.97 0.48
CA HIS A 353 29.49 1.52 0.51
C HIS A 353 30.37 0.87 1.60
N MET A 354 31.50 1.50 1.96
CA MET A 354 32.40 1.01 3.01
C MET A 354 31.72 0.96 4.38
N LEU A 355 30.92 1.98 4.70
CA LEU A 355 30.19 2.06 5.97
C LEU A 355 29.04 1.05 6.05
N ILE A 356 28.40 0.75 4.91
CA ILE A 356 27.39 -0.30 4.81
C ILE A 356 28.02 -1.65 5.16
N LEU A 357 29.21 -1.93 4.63
CA LEU A 357 29.94 -3.18 4.88
C LEU A 357 30.38 -3.32 6.33
N GLU A 358 30.96 -2.27 6.92
CA GLU A 358 31.33 -2.26 8.35
C GLU A 358 30.11 -2.54 9.25
N TRP A 359 28.97 -1.94 8.92
CA TRP A 359 27.74 -2.16 9.68
C TRP A 359 27.19 -3.58 9.53
N LEU A 360 27.25 -4.15 8.32
CA LEU A 360 26.82 -5.53 8.09
C LEU A 360 27.67 -6.52 8.88
N LEU A 361 28.98 -6.29 8.98
CA LEU A 361 29.89 -7.09 9.81
C LEU A 361 29.48 -7.06 11.29
N ILE A 362 29.12 -5.89 11.83
CA ILE A 362 28.63 -5.76 13.21
C ILE A 362 27.28 -6.47 13.40
N SER A 363 26.37 -6.34 12.43
CA SER A 363 24.99 -6.84 12.56
C SER A 363 24.87 -8.35 12.37
N LEU A 364 25.83 -8.97 11.67
CA LEU A 364 25.87 -10.43 11.49
C LEU A 364 26.62 -11.16 12.62
N THR A 365 27.41 -10.43 13.42
CA THR A 365 28.21 -10.99 14.53
C THR A 365 27.58 -10.80 15.92
N ALA A 366 26.50 -10.00 16.02
CA ALA A 366 25.69 -9.79 17.21
C ALA A 366 24.44 -10.71 17.24
#